data_AF-T0YSV7-F1
#
_entry.id   AF-T0YSV7-F1
#
_cell.length_a   1.000
_cell.length_b   1.000
_cell.length_c   1.000
_cell.angle_alpha   90.00
_cell.angle_beta   90.00
_cell.angle_gamma   90.00
#
_symmetry.space_group_name_H-M   'P 1'
#
loop_
_entity.id
_entity.type
_entity.pdbx_description
1 polymer ?
#
loop_
_entity_poly.entity_id
_entity_poly.type
_entity_poly.pdbx_seq_one_letter_code
_entity_poly.pdbx_strand_id
1 'polypeptide(L)'
;MFLAGIIDLVRKNDVYRVQTLNLQASENRVSPDVKEALSSDLASRYSHIMEDGNNSYGGTSLFEQIFENTRKNVQELFYVKHAEIRRVGGISL
;
A
#
# COMPACT_ATOMS: atom_id res chain seq x y z
N MET A 1 -22.11 -5.93 16.75
CA MET A 1 -21.17 -6.10 17.88
C MET A 1 -20.12 -7.19 17.61
N PHE A 2 -19.56 -7.28 16.39
CA PHE A 2 -18.51 -8.27 16.04
C PHE A 2 -17.13 -7.64 15.77
N LEU A 3 -17.09 -6.34 15.42
CA LEU A 3 -15.85 -5.62 15.11
C LEU A 3 -14.95 -5.37 16.33
N ALA A 4 -15.53 -5.22 17.53
CA ALA A 4 -14.76 -4.92 18.74
C ALA A 4 -13.71 -6.00 19.03
N GLY A 5 -14.06 -7.28 18.90
CA GLY A 5 -13.14 -8.39 19.15
C GLY A 5 -11.98 -8.44 18.15
N ILE A 6 -12.21 -8.11 16.87
CA ILE A 6 -11.17 -8.15 15.85
C ILE A 6 -10.12 -7.06 16.08
N ILE A 7 -10.56 -5.83 16.38
CA ILE A 7 -9.63 -4.73 16.67
C ILE A 7 -8.79 -5.02 17.92
N ASP A 8 -9.35 -5.68 18.92
CA ASP A 8 -8.60 -6.09 20.10
C ASP A 8 -7.56 -7.18 19.77
N LEU A 9 -7.86 -8.11 18.86
CA LEU A 9 -6.87 -9.08 18.36
C LEU A 9 -5.74 -8.40 17.58
N VAL A 10 -6.05 -7.41 16.73
CA VAL A 10 -5.04 -6.61 16.02
C VAL A 10 -4.11 -5.90 17.02
N ARG A 11 -4.67 -5.27 18.05
CA ARG A 11 -3.87 -4.60 19.10
C ARG A 11 -3.01 -5.58 19.88
N LYS A 12 -3.55 -6.74 20.25
CA LYS A 12 -2.79 -7.81 20.93
C LYS A 12 -1.63 -8.30 20.06
N ASN A 13 -1.84 -8.45 18.75
CA ASN A 13 -0.79 -8.80 17.81
C ASN A 13 0.31 -7.73 17.76
N ASP A 14 -0.05 -6.44 17.69
CA ASP A 14 0.94 -5.35 17.69
C ASP A 14 1.80 -5.32 18.96
N VAL A 15 1.18 -5.56 20.13
CA VAL A 15 1.91 -5.70 21.40
C VAL A 15 2.82 -6.92 21.40
N TYR A 16 2.32 -8.07 20.93
CA TYR A 16 3.11 -9.29 20.82
C TYR A 16 4.35 -9.09 19.93
N ARG A 17 4.19 -8.43 18.77
CA ARG A 17 5.29 -8.22 17.80
C ARG A 17 6.41 -7.31 18.31
N VAL A 18 6.17 -6.46 19.31
CA VAL A 18 7.23 -5.67 19.96
C VAL A 18 7.91 -6.40 21.12
N GLN A 19 7.37 -7.54 21.55
CA GLN A 19 7.88 -8.35 22.66
C GLN A 19 8.68 -9.57 22.20
N THR A 20 8.83 -9.76 20.89
CA THR A 20 9.56 -10.90 20.31
C THR A 20 10.82 -10.46 19.57
N LEU A 21 11.82 -11.35 19.56
CA LEU A 21 12.92 -11.26 18.62
C LEU A 21 12.50 -11.97 17.32
N ASN A 22 12.21 -11.20 16.28
CA ASN A 22 11.84 -11.75 14.99
C ASN A 22 13.07 -12.16 14.19
N LEU A 23 13.20 -13.47 13.91
CA LEU A 23 14.32 -14.05 13.14
C LEU A 23 13.91 -14.52 11.75
N GLN A 24 12.65 -14.32 11.34
CA GLN A 24 12.20 -14.70 10.00
C GLN A 24 12.77 -13.73 8.96
N ALA A 25 13.59 -14.25 8.05
CA ALA A 25 14.40 -13.43 7.13
C ALA A 25 13.57 -12.58 6.15
N SER A 26 12.37 -13.02 5.79
CA SER A 26 11.48 -12.31 4.87
C SER A 26 10.53 -11.33 5.55
N GLU A 27 10.50 -11.28 6.89
CA GLU A 27 9.61 -10.38 7.62
C GLU A 27 10.31 -9.06 7.94
N ASN A 28 9.53 -7.98 8.01
CA ASN A 28 10.02 -6.68 8.41
C ASN A 28 8.92 -5.86 9.11
N ARG A 29 9.27 -4.70 9.67
CA ARG A 29 8.33 -3.75 10.27
C ARG A 29 8.20 -2.54 9.34
N VAL A 30 6.98 -2.29 8.87
CA VAL A 30 6.66 -1.07 8.10
C VAL A 30 6.71 0.19 8.97
N SER A 31 7.09 1.31 8.37
CA SER A 31 7.18 2.62 9.05
C SER A 31 5.78 3.17 9.41
N PRO A 32 5.69 4.15 10.33
CA PRO A 32 4.43 4.84 10.63
C PRO A 32 3.76 5.44 9.40
N ASP A 33 4.52 6.09 8.51
CA ASP A 33 3.98 6.75 7.30
C ASP A 33 3.34 5.74 6.32
N VAL A 34 3.92 4.54 6.21
CA VAL A 34 3.33 3.45 5.42
C VAL A 34 1.99 3.01 6.03
N LYS A 35 1.91 2.93 7.37
CA LYS A 35 0.64 2.59 8.05
C LYS A 35 -0.42 3.67 7.84
N GLU A 36 -0.03 4.94 7.90
CA GLU A 36 -0.92 6.07 7.64
C GLU A 36 -1.53 5.95 6.24
N ALA A 37 -0.70 5.79 5.21
CA ALA A 37 -1.15 5.64 3.83
C ALA A 37 -2.10 4.44 3.65
N LEU A 38 -1.75 3.27 4.20
CA LEU A 38 -2.58 2.05 4.11
C LEU A 38 -3.92 2.16 4.84
N SER A 39 -3.99 2.96 5.91
CA SER A 39 -5.21 3.18 6.69
C SER A 39 -6.09 4.31 6.16
N SER A 40 -5.60 5.06 5.18
CA SER A 40 -6.31 6.20 4.60
C SER A 40 -7.53 5.76 3.77
N ASP A 41 -8.37 6.75 3.45
CA ASP A 41 -9.54 6.55 2.60
C ASP A 41 -9.21 6.20 1.12
N LEU A 42 -7.92 6.19 0.73
CA LEU A 42 -7.48 5.68 -0.58
C LEU A 42 -7.98 4.26 -0.84
N ALA A 43 -8.11 3.43 0.21
CA ALA A 43 -8.60 2.06 0.11
C ALA A 43 -10.06 1.95 -0.36
N SER A 44 -10.83 3.05 -0.30
CA SER A 44 -12.25 3.12 -0.65
C SER A 44 -12.48 3.73 -2.04
N ARG A 45 -11.44 3.84 -2.88
CA ARG A 45 -11.48 4.55 -4.17
C ARG A 45 -11.17 3.61 -5.33
N TYR A 46 -11.89 3.81 -6.43
CA TYR A 46 -11.63 3.12 -7.70
C TYR A 46 -10.90 4.06 -8.66
N SER A 47 -9.98 3.49 -9.42
CA SER A 47 -9.23 4.19 -10.47
C SER A 47 -8.88 3.18 -11.55
N HIS A 48 -9.12 3.54 -12.81
CA HIS A 48 -8.79 2.71 -13.96
C HIS A 48 -8.47 3.60 -15.16
N ILE A 49 -7.21 3.61 -15.56
CA ILE A 49 -6.76 4.34 -16.75
C ILE A 49 -7.14 3.52 -17.98
N MET A 50 -7.98 4.11 -18.82
CA MET A 50 -8.44 3.57 -20.09
C MET A 50 -7.34 3.68 -21.16
N GLU A 51 -7.55 3.02 -22.30
CA GLU A 51 -6.59 3.03 -23.42
C GLU A 51 -6.35 4.43 -24.00
N ASP A 52 -7.33 5.33 -23.87
CA ASP A 52 -7.23 6.74 -24.30
C ASP A 52 -6.43 7.62 -23.32
N GLY A 53 -5.95 7.03 -22.22
CA GLY A 53 -5.17 7.72 -21.18
C GLY A 53 -6.00 8.42 -20.11
N ASN A 54 -7.33 8.44 -20.23
CA ASN A 54 -8.22 9.03 -19.23
C ASN A 54 -8.61 8.02 -18.16
N ASN A 55 -8.95 8.51 -16.97
CA ASN A 55 -9.51 7.66 -15.93
C ASN A 55 -11.00 7.41 -16.20
N SER A 56 -11.45 6.16 -16.07
CA SER A 56 -12.87 5.83 -16.18
C SER A 56 -13.69 6.31 -14.98
N TYR A 57 -13.04 6.79 -13.91
CA TYR A 57 -13.66 7.33 -12.70
C TYR A 57 -13.32 8.81 -12.52
N GLY A 58 -14.26 9.58 -11.98
CA GLY A 58 -14.05 10.97 -11.59
C GLY A 58 -13.39 11.11 -10.22
N GLY A 59 -12.81 12.28 -9.94
CA GLY A 59 -12.22 12.59 -8.63
C GLY A 59 -10.86 11.93 -8.36
N THR A 60 -10.13 11.56 -9.41
CA THR A 60 -8.90 10.76 -9.32
C THR A 60 -7.62 11.57 -9.38
N SER A 61 -7.69 12.90 -9.47
CA SER A 61 -6.52 13.77 -9.70
C SER A 61 -5.42 13.61 -8.64
N LEU A 62 -5.78 13.44 -7.37
CA LEU A 62 -4.80 13.18 -6.30
C LEU A 62 -4.28 11.74 -6.36
N PHE A 63 -5.13 10.77 -6.73
CA PHE A 63 -4.75 9.37 -6.86
C PHE A 63 -3.70 9.18 -7.97
N GLU A 64 -3.89 9.86 -9.09
CA GLU A 64 -2.96 9.86 -10.22
C GLU A 64 -1.63 10.52 -9.88
N GLN A 65 -1.66 11.62 -9.11
CA GLN A 65 -0.43 12.25 -8.60
C GLN A 65 0.34 11.32 -7.64
N ILE A 66 -0.36 10.66 -6.71
CA ILE A 66 0.25 9.68 -5.79
C ILE A 66 0.87 8.54 -6.60
N PHE A 67 0.16 8.02 -7.60
CA PHE A 67 0.63 6.94 -8.46
C PHE A 67 1.90 7.34 -9.21
N GLU A 68 1.88 8.49 -9.89
CA GLU A 68 2.99 8.94 -10.73
C GLU A 68 4.23 9.28 -9.90
N ASN A 69 4.05 9.93 -8.74
CA ASN A 69 5.16 10.20 -7.84
C ASN A 69 5.76 8.92 -7.25
N THR A 70 4.91 7.95 -6.87
CA THR A 70 5.38 6.63 -6.41
C THR A 70 6.17 5.91 -7.51
N ARG A 71 5.67 5.94 -8.75
CA ARG A 71 6.33 5.33 -9.90
C ARG A 71 7.71 5.93 -10.15
N LYS A 72 7.82 7.27 -10.12
CA LYS A 72 9.10 7.98 -10.27
C LYS A 72 10.08 7.64 -9.15
N ASN A 73 9.62 7.63 -7.90
CA ASN A 73 10.46 7.24 -6.77
C ASN A 73 11.04 5.83 -6.94
N VAL A 74 10.24 4.86 -7.41
CA VAL A 74 10.73 3.49 -7.70
C VAL A 74 11.73 3.49 -8.86
N GLN A 75 11.46 4.24 -9.93
CA GLN A 75 12.38 4.37 -11.06
C GLN A 75 13.74 4.94 -10.64
N GLU A 76 13.74 5.97 -9.81
CA GLU A 76 14.94 6.61 -9.28
C GLU A 76 15.69 5.68 -8.31
N LEU A 77 14.97 5.05 -7.38
CA LEU A 77 15.55 4.15 -6.38
C LEU A 77 16.29 2.97 -7.00
N PHE A 78 15.76 2.41 -8.09
CA PHE A 78 16.32 1.25 -8.77
C PHE A 78 17.05 1.57 -10.07
N TYR A 79 17.17 2.84 -10.46
CA TYR A 79 17.78 3.28 -11.72
C TYR A 79 17.19 2.62 -12.97
N VAL A 80 15.86 2.48 -13.02
CA VAL A 80 15.14 1.83 -14.13
C VAL A 80 14.30 2.80 -14.93
N LYS A 81 14.21 2.56 -16.25
CA LYS A 81 13.39 3.40 -17.15
C LYS A 81 11.89 3.21 -16.95
N HIS A 82 11.45 2.03 -16.52
CA HIS A 82 10.03 1.68 -16.38
C HIS A 82 9.79 0.95 -15.05
N ALA A 83 8.70 1.28 -14.37
CA ALA A 83 8.25 0.62 -13.15
C ALA A 83 6.73 0.41 -13.21
N GLU A 84 6.29 -0.82 -12.95
CA GLU A 84 4.87 -1.18 -12.79
C GLU A 84 4.60 -1.42 -11.30
N ILE A 85 3.71 -0.62 -10.71
CA ILE A 85 3.48 -0.58 -9.26
C ILE A 85 2.06 -1.01 -8.85
N ARG A 86 1.23 -1.47 -9.80
CA ARG A 86 -0.16 -1.90 -9.52
C ARG A 86 -0.27 -3.36 -9.07
N ARG A 87 0.82 -4.12 -9.13
CA ARG A 87 0.84 -5.53 -8.72
C ARG A 87 0.56 -5.65 -7.22
N VAL A 88 -0.42 -6.47 -6.85
CA VAL A 88 -0.89 -6.62 -5.46
C VAL A 88 0.06 -7.48 -4.61
N GLY A 89 0.83 -8.36 -5.23
CA GLY A 89 1.83 -9.19 -4.55
C GLY A 89 2.79 -9.87 -5.51
N GLY A 90 3.84 -10.50 -4.97
CA GLY A 90 4.94 -11.07 -5.75
C GLY A 90 4.56 -12.23 -6.68
N ILE A 91 3.42 -12.89 -6.45
CA ILE A 91 2.92 -14.00 -7.30
C ILE A 91 1.81 -13.59 -8.26
N SER A 92 1.31 -12.36 -8.18
CA SER A 92 0.20 -11.91 -9.02
C SER A 92 0.64 -11.88 -10.49
N LEU A 93 0.16 -12.84 -11.30
CA LEU A 93 0.35 -12.96 -12.76
C LEU A 93 -0.47 -11.95 -13.54
#